data_AF-A0A4Q9MTA9-F1
#
_entry.id   AF-A0A4Q9MTA9-F1
#
_cell.length_a   1.000
_cell.length_b   1.000
_cell.length_c   1.000
_cell.angle_alpha   90.00
_cell.angle_beta   90.00
_cell.angle_gamma   90.00
#
_symmetry.space_group_name_H-M   'P 1'
#
loop_
_entity.id
_entity.type
_entity.pdbx_description
1 polymer ?
#
loop_
_entity_poly.entity_id
_entity_poly.type
_entity_poly.pdbx_seq_one_letter_code
_entity_poly.pdbx_strand_id
1 'polypeptide(L)'
;MIDGLDAQEPGPNEGFHGILHLPDEILLQIVLHLGFQDIIVLQKTCTRFRTITQDRSAWLRMLRTQSRLLPLPSHLVQPSSWTPLSSTEVEMAVRRLQDVECTWLLPRSTYFIPGHVDSCALDPVFNTLMTMAHGRYTLSISSSTAGYFVSTTRS
;
A
#
# COMPACT_ATOMS: atom_id res chain seq x y z
N MET A 1 -8.33 50.55 49.54
CA MET A 1 -7.17 49.65 49.62
C MET A 1 -7.73 48.34 50.16
N ILE A 2 -8.16 47.38 49.34
CA ILE A 2 -7.63 46.89 48.07
C ILE A 2 -8.82 46.35 47.25
N ASP A 3 -8.70 46.48 45.93
CA ASP A 3 -9.68 46.21 44.89
C ASP A 3 -10.29 44.81 44.91
N GLY A 4 -11.50 44.74 44.35
CA GLY A 4 -12.28 43.53 44.17
C GLY A 4 -11.52 42.43 43.45
N LEU A 5 -11.63 41.22 44.01
CA LEU A 5 -11.39 39.99 43.28
C LEU A 5 -12.49 39.85 42.22
N ASP A 6 -12.26 40.38 41.03
CA ASP A 6 -12.90 39.85 39.84
C ASP A 6 -12.40 38.42 39.65
N ALA A 7 -13.21 37.47 40.10
CA ALA A 7 -13.14 36.10 39.65
C ALA A 7 -13.41 36.12 38.14
N GLN A 8 -12.34 36.14 37.35
CA GLN A 8 -12.36 35.96 35.92
C GLN A 8 -12.91 34.54 35.65
N GLU A 9 -14.22 34.43 35.48
CA GLU A 9 -14.88 33.27 34.90
C GLU A 9 -14.25 32.99 33.52
N PRO A 10 -13.77 31.77 33.23
CA PRO A 10 -13.23 31.46 31.90
C PRO A 10 -14.35 31.60 30.86
N GLY A 11 -14.15 32.54 29.93
CA GLY A 11 -15.16 32.92 28.94
C GLY A 11 -15.66 31.74 28.07
N PRO A 12 -16.94 31.77 27.65
CA PRO A 12 -17.68 30.89 26.74
C PRO A 12 -17.08 29.85 25.81
N ASN A 13 -15.87 29.99 25.29
CA ASN A 13 -15.57 29.45 23.97
C ASN A 13 -14.15 29.82 23.52
N GLU A 14 -13.14 29.32 24.21
CA GLU A 14 -11.90 28.97 23.51
C GLU A 14 -12.21 27.71 22.69
N GLY A 15 -12.94 27.91 21.59
CA GLY A 15 -13.30 26.86 20.67
C GLY A 15 -12.00 26.26 20.18
N PHE A 16 -11.71 25.03 20.61
CA PHE A 16 -10.72 24.20 19.92
C PHE A 16 -11.21 24.04 18.49
N HIS A 17 -10.76 24.92 17.60
CA HIS A 17 -10.99 24.83 16.17
C HIS A 17 -10.11 23.69 15.66
N GLY A 18 -10.57 22.46 15.90
CA GLY A 18 -9.91 21.25 15.45
C GLY A 18 -9.79 21.24 13.93
N ILE A 19 -8.88 20.42 13.41
CA ILE A 19 -8.63 20.28 11.97
C ILE A 19 -9.91 20.02 11.16
N LEU A 20 -10.92 19.38 11.77
CA LEU A 20 -12.23 19.11 11.18
C LEU A 20 -13.14 20.33 11.03
N HIS A 21 -12.73 21.53 11.43
CA HIS A 21 -13.46 22.79 11.17
C HIS A 21 -12.87 23.58 10.00
N LEU A 22 -11.71 23.19 9.47
CA LEU A 22 -11.10 23.84 8.31
C LEU A 22 -11.97 23.63 7.05
N PRO A 23 -11.95 24.54 6.08
CA PRO A 23 -12.56 24.33 4.76
C PRO A 23 -11.94 23.15 4.00
N ASP A 24 -12.71 22.53 3.10
CA ASP A 24 -12.27 21.36 2.34
C ASP A 24 -11.04 21.65 1.48
N GLU A 25 -10.90 22.86 0.94
CA GLU A 25 -9.75 23.29 0.15
C GLU A 25 -8.46 23.28 0.97
N ILE A 26 -8.53 23.73 2.24
CA ILE A 26 -7.38 23.75 3.14
C ILE A 26 -7.00 22.33 3.54
N LEU A 27 -7.99 21.49 3.82
CA LEU A 27 -7.77 20.07 4.10
C LEU A 27 -7.16 19.34 2.90
N LEU A 28 -7.60 19.65 1.69
CA LEU A 28 -7.03 19.11 0.46
C LEU A 28 -5.57 19.55 0.29
N GLN A 29 -5.24 20.82 0.57
CA GLN A 29 -3.86 21.29 0.57
C GLN A 29 -3.00 20.50 1.57
N ILE A 30 -3.50 20.24 2.77
CA ILE A 30 -2.80 19.40 3.76
C ILE A 30 -2.58 17.99 3.18
N VAL A 31 -3.62 17.37 2.62
CA VAL A 31 -3.55 16.03 2.02
C VAL A 31 -2.53 15.95 0.88
N LEU A 32 -2.37 17.01 0.08
CA LEU A 32 -1.37 17.06 -1.00
C LEU A 32 0.08 16.96 -0.49
N HIS A 33 0.33 17.26 0.79
CA HIS A 33 1.64 17.12 1.41
C HIS A 33 1.88 15.76 2.07
N LEU A 34 0.87 14.90 2.15
CA LEU A 34 0.95 13.61 2.81
C LEU A 34 1.47 12.50 1.86
N GLY A 35 2.11 11.48 2.45
CA GLY A 35 2.55 10.29 1.73
C GLY A 35 1.43 9.26 1.56
N PHE A 36 1.72 8.18 0.83
CA PHE A 36 0.75 7.10 0.60
C PHE A 36 0.20 6.51 1.90
N GLN A 37 1.08 6.14 2.84
CA GLN A 37 0.66 5.51 4.09
C GLN A 37 -0.21 6.45 4.93
N ASP A 38 0.18 7.73 5.01
CA ASP A 38 -0.56 8.75 5.76
C ASP A 38 -1.97 8.94 5.21
N ILE A 39 -2.12 8.99 3.87
CA ILE A 39 -3.42 9.13 3.21
C ILE A 39 -4.31 7.92 3.49
N ILE A 40 -3.77 6.71 3.43
CA ILE A 40 -4.53 5.48 3.73
C ILE A 40 -4.96 5.41 5.21
N VAL A 41 -4.10 5.85 6.13
CA VAL A 41 -4.47 5.95 7.55
C VAL A 41 -5.54 7.01 7.74
N LEU A 42 -5.36 8.19 7.14
CA LEU A 42 -6.30 9.32 7.24
C LEU A 42 -7.69 8.94 6.72
N GLN A 43 -7.78 8.18 5.62
CA GLN A 43 -9.03 7.62 5.08
C GLN A 43 -9.84 6.81 6.09
N LYS A 44 -9.18 6.14 7.04
CA LYS A 44 -9.81 5.28 8.03
C LYS A 44 -10.30 6.03 9.26
N THR A 45 -9.95 7.31 9.41
CA THR A 45 -10.26 8.09 10.61
C THR A 45 -11.70 8.60 10.63
N CYS A 46 -12.15 9.28 9.58
CA CYS A 46 -13.51 9.81 9.48
C CYS A 46 -14.01 9.88 8.03
N THR A 47 -15.33 10.01 7.88
CA THR A 47 -15.99 10.10 6.56
C THR A 47 -15.57 11.33 5.79
N ARG A 48 -15.38 12.47 6.46
CA ARG A 48 -14.95 13.72 5.80
C ARG A 48 -13.56 13.59 5.19
N PHE A 49 -12.59 13.06 5.93
CA PHE A 49 -11.26 12.80 5.41
C PHE A 49 -11.26 11.76 4.30
N ARG A 50 -12.11 10.73 4.41
CA ARG A 50 -12.31 9.77 3.32
C ARG A 50 -12.76 10.46 2.03
N THR A 51 -13.70 11.39 2.10
CA THR A 51 -14.15 12.15 0.92
C THR A 51 -13.05 13.04 0.35
N ILE A 52 -12.31 13.76 1.19
CA ILE A 52 -11.27 14.70 0.73
C ILE A 52 -10.07 13.96 0.12
N THR A 53 -9.65 12.86 0.72
CA THR A 53 -8.55 12.03 0.20
C THR A 53 -8.90 11.26 -1.07
N GLN A 54 -10.18 11.15 -1.44
CA GLN A 54 -10.62 10.59 -2.72
C GLN A 54 -10.52 11.60 -3.87
N ASP A 55 -10.11 12.85 -3.59
CA ASP A 55 -9.90 13.84 -4.61
C ASP A 55 -8.79 13.41 -5.59
N ARG A 56 -9.08 13.58 -6.88
CA ARG A 56 -8.22 13.13 -7.97
C ARG A 56 -6.86 13.82 -7.95
N SER A 57 -6.79 15.06 -7.48
CA SER A 57 -5.53 15.83 -7.49
C SER A 57 -4.47 15.23 -6.56
N ALA A 58 -4.90 14.66 -5.42
CA ALA A 58 -4.02 14.00 -4.47
C ALA A 58 -3.33 12.79 -5.10
N TRP A 59 -4.11 11.91 -5.71
CA TRP A 59 -3.59 10.70 -6.36
C TRP A 59 -2.74 11.01 -7.60
N LEU A 60 -3.12 12.01 -8.42
CA LEU A 60 -2.30 12.44 -9.56
C LEU A 60 -0.92 12.97 -9.12
N ARG A 61 -0.86 13.70 -7.99
CA ARG A 61 0.41 14.18 -7.43
C ARG A 61 1.29 13.01 -6.96
N MET A 62 0.71 12.00 -6.32
CA MET A 62 1.43 10.78 -5.94
C MET A 62 1.92 10.01 -7.16
N LEU A 63 1.06 9.82 -8.17
CA LEU A 63 1.42 9.17 -9.43
C LEU A 63 2.61 9.86 -10.10
N ARG A 64 2.60 11.20 -10.15
CA ARG A 64 3.71 12.00 -10.68
C ARG A 64 5.00 11.87 -9.88
N THR A 65 4.89 11.62 -8.57
CA THR A 65 6.06 11.41 -7.72
C THR A 65 6.63 10.02 -7.97
N GLN A 66 5.79 8.99 -7.92
CA GLN A 66 6.16 7.60 -8.18
C GLN A 66 6.69 7.39 -9.59
N SER A 67 6.15 8.08 -10.61
CA SER A 67 6.60 8.00 -12.00
C SER A 67 8.05 8.40 -12.21
N ARG A 68 8.64 9.15 -11.28
CA ARG A 68 10.05 9.56 -11.32
C ARG A 68 10.98 8.48 -10.75
N LEU A 69 10.46 7.59 -9.92
CA LEU A 69 11.23 6.59 -9.17
C LEU A 69 11.06 5.19 -9.74
N LEU A 70 9.86 4.89 -10.27
CA LEU A 70 9.45 3.55 -10.68
C LEU A 70 9.14 3.51 -12.18
N PRO A 71 9.45 2.39 -12.87
CA PRO A 71 9.03 2.20 -14.24
C PRO A 71 7.51 2.08 -14.31
N LEU A 72 6.88 3.02 -15.00
CA LEU A 72 5.45 2.99 -15.26
C LEU A 72 5.10 1.96 -16.35
N PRO A 73 3.90 1.35 -16.29
CA PRO A 73 3.33 0.63 -17.41
C PRO A 73 3.28 1.50 -18.67
N SER A 74 3.47 0.90 -19.85
CA SER A 74 3.56 1.62 -21.14
C SER A 74 2.41 2.60 -21.41
N HIS A 75 1.18 2.24 -21.02
CA HIS A 75 -0.01 3.07 -21.19
C HIS A 75 -0.10 4.27 -20.22
N LEU A 76 0.73 4.30 -19.16
CA LEU A 76 0.78 5.37 -18.16
C LEU A 76 2.05 6.23 -18.25
N VAL A 77 2.98 5.93 -19.16
CA VAL A 77 4.26 6.65 -19.26
C VAL A 77 4.06 8.13 -19.56
N GLN A 78 3.10 8.47 -20.42
CA GLN A 78 2.86 9.86 -20.82
C GLN A 78 1.85 10.53 -19.86
N PRO A 79 2.16 11.71 -19.29
CA PRO A 79 1.21 12.43 -18.43
C PRO A 79 -0.11 12.78 -19.10
N SER A 80 -0.13 12.89 -20.44
CA SER A 80 -1.33 13.10 -21.24
C SER A 80 -2.30 11.92 -21.18
N SER A 81 -1.84 10.71 -20.88
CA SER A 81 -2.72 9.54 -20.75
C SER A 81 -3.43 9.49 -19.40
N TRP A 82 -3.08 10.36 -18.45
CA TRP A 82 -3.72 10.40 -17.13
C TRP A 82 -5.00 11.25 -17.14
N THR A 83 -5.14 12.19 -18.08
CA THR A 83 -6.32 13.05 -18.20
C THR A 83 -7.63 12.27 -18.38
N PRO A 84 -7.73 11.21 -19.19
CA PRO A 84 -8.95 10.42 -19.32
C PRO A 84 -9.25 9.52 -18.11
N LEU A 85 -8.28 9.28 -17.22
CA LEU A 85 -8.46 8.36 -16.10
C LEU A 85 -9.35 8.99 -15.01
N SER A 86 -10.32 8.19 -14.56
CA SER A 86 -11.15 8.48 -13.39
C SER A 86 -10.32 8.50 -12.09
N SER A 87 -10.85 9.12 -11.03
CA SER A 87 -10.14 9.19 -9.74
C SER A 87 -9.77 7.81 -9.20
N THR A 88 -10.68 6.84 -9.33
CA THR A 88 -10.48 5.45 -8.90
C THR A 88 -9.41 4.72 -9.70
N GLU A 89 -9.32 4.95 -11.01
CA GLU A 89 -8.26 4.36 -11.85
C GLU A 89 -6.88 4.92 -11.49
N VAL A 90 -6.78 6.23 -11.23
CA VAL A 90 -5.54 6.86 -10.78
C VAL A 90 -5.13 6.31 -9.40
N GLU A 91 -6.07 6.22 -8.46
CA GLU A 91 -5.82 5.63 -7.14
C GLU A 91 -5.32 4.18 -7.28
N MET A 92 -5.97 3.37 -8.12
CA MET A 92 -5.57 1.98 -8.35
C MET A 92 -4.17 1.87 -8.94
N ALA A 93 -3.81 2.75 -9.89
CA ALA A 93 -2.47 2.81 -10.46
C ALA A 93 -1.41 3.13 -9.38
N VAL A 94 -1.68 4.14 -8.54
CA VAL A 94 -0.79 4.54 -7.44
C VAL A 94 -0.61 3.42 -6.42
N ARG A 95 -1.69 2.73 -6.03
CA ARG A 95 -1.63 1.57 -5.12
C ARG A 95 -0.76 0.46 -5.70
N ARG A 96 -0.95 0.10 -6.98
CA ARG A 96 -0.14 -0.93 -7.64
C ARG A 96 1.33 -0.55 -7.72
N LEU A 97 1.64 0.72 -8.00
CA LEU A 97 3.01 1.21 -7.99
C LEU A 97 3.61 1.17 -6.58
N GLN A 98 2.83 1.48 -5.56
CA GLN A 98 3.26 1.33 -4.17
C GLN A 98 3.55 -0.13 -3.81
N ASP A 99 2.69 -1.06 -4.26
CA ASP A 99 2.93 -2.49 -4.05
C ASP A 99 4.23 -2.94 -4.74
N VAL A 100 4.46 -2.48 -5.97
CA VAL A 100 5.71 -2.72 -6.68
C VAL A 100 6.89 -2.15 -5.90
N GLU A 101 6.82 -0.90 -5.46
CA GLU A 101 7.90 -0.26 -4.66
C GLU A 101 8.24 -1.08 -3.41
N CYS A 102 7.22 -1.49 -2.65
CA CYS A 102 7.38 -2.26 -1.42
C CYS A 102 7.88 -3.69 -1.65
N THR A 103 7.57 -4.28 -2.82
CA THR A 103 7.91 -5.68 -3.13
C THR A 103 9.13 -5.81 -4.03
N TRP A 104 9.61 -4.72 -4.64
CA TRP A 104 10.69 -4.76 -5.63
C TRP A 104 12.00 -5.32 -5.08
N LEU A 105 12.30 -4.99 -3.82
CA LEU A 105 13.51 -5.44 -3.13
C LEU A 105 13.31 -6.74 -2.34
N LEU A 106 12.09 -7.26 -2.27
CA LEU A 106 11.84 -8.51 -1.57
C LEU A 106 12.37 -9.69 -2.40
N PRO A 107 12.97 -10.70 -1.75
CA PRO A 107 13.30 -11.95 -2.42
C PRO A 107 12.06 -12.50 -3.10
N ARG A 108 12.14 -12.73 -4.40
CA ARG A 108 11.03 -13.36 -5.13
C ARG A 108 10.87 -14.77 -4.56
N SER A 109 9.64 -15.10 -4.14
CA SER A 109 9.28 -16.48 -3.87
C SER A 109 9.65 -17.29 -5.10
N THR A 110 10.48 -18.31 -4.93
CA THR A 110 10.95 -19.17 -6.00
C THR A 110 9.73 -19.80 -6.68
N TYR A 111 9.40 -19.35 -7.88
CA TYR A 111 8.33 -19.95 -8.65
C TYR A 111 8.85 -21.25 -9.26
N PHE A 112 8.12 -22.34 -9.01
CA PHE A 112 8.33 -23.58 -9.73
C PHE A 112 7.88 -23.36 -11.18
N ILE A 113 8.83 -23.32 -12.11
CA ILE A 113 8.52 -23.47 -13.54
C ILE A 113 8.71 -24.95 -13.87
N PRO A 114 7.63 -25.70 -14.15
CA PRO A 114 7.76 -27.09 -14.59
C PRO A 114 8.64 -27.14 -15.84
N GLY A 115 9.76 -27.86 -15.76
CA GLY A 115 10.69 -28.07 -16.90
C GLY A 115 11.85 -27.07 -17.04
N HIS A 116 12.01 -26.10 -16.13
CA HIS A 116 13.20 -25.24 -16.13
C HIS A 116 14.28 -25.80 -15.18
N VAL A 117 15.47 -26.07 -15.71
CA VAL A 117 16.59 -26.70 -14.96
C VAL A 117 17.12 -25.82 -13.82
N ASP A 118 16.97 -24.50 -13.92
CA ASP A 118 17.34 -23.54 -12.87
C ASP A 118 16.16 -23.15 -11.94
N SER A 119 15.08 -23.94 -11.91
CA SER A 119 14.00 -23.72 -10.96
C SER A 119 14.52 -23.95 -9.53
N CYS A 120 14.71 -22.87 -8.77
CA CYS A 120 15.17 -22.89 -7.38
C CYS A 120 14.19 -23.54 -6.37
N ALA A 121 13.15 -24.25 -6.84
CA ALA A 121 12.22 -24.99 -5.99
C ALA A 121 12.87 -26.19 -5.27
N LEU A 122 14.15 -26.46 -5.54
CA LEU A 122 14.94 -27.53 -4.94
C LEU A 122 16.18 -26.99 -4.19
N ASP A 123 16.12 -25.78 -3.63
CA ASP A 123 17.19 -25.33 -2.74
C ASP A 123 17.05 -26.04 -1.36
N PRO A 124 17.96 -26.97 -1.00
CA PRO A 124 17.83 -27.78 0.22
C PRO A 124 17.85 -26.96 1.51
N VAL A 125 18.27 -25.69 1.45
CA VAL A 125 18.27 -24.77 2.60
C VAL A 125 16.84 -24.32 2.97
N PHE A 126 15.91 -24.27 2.01
CA PHE A 126 14.52 -23.83 2.26
C PHE A 126 13.64 -24.90 2.93
N ASN A 127 14.00 -26.18 2.79
CA ASN A 127 13.21 -27.29 3.35
C ASN A 127 13.23 -27.36 4.89
N THR A 128 14.23 -26.76 5.54
CA THR A 128 14.35 -26.80 7.00
C THR A 128 13.46 -25.76 7.71
N LEU A 129 13.07 -24.68 7.01
CA LEU A 129 12.23 -23.62 7.58
C LEU A 129 10.73 -23.83 7.30
N MET A 130 10.37 -24.59 6.26
CA MET A 130 8.98 -24.86 5.90
C MET A 130 8.43 -26.15 6.52
N THR A 131 9.09 -26.73 7.52
CA THR A 131 8.55 -27.87 8.29
C THR A 131 7.63 -27.43 9.44
N MET A 132 7.39 -26.13 9.61
CA MET A 132 6.65 -25.56 10.74
C MET A 132 5.51 -24.63 10.30
N ALA A 133 4.68 -25.01 9.30
CA ALA A 133 3.35 -24.42 9.18
C ALA A 133 2.45 -25.26 8.26
N HIS A 134 1.36 -25.78 8.84
CA HIS A 134 0.23 -26.45 8.19
C HIS A 134 0.45 -27.89 7.69
N GLY A 135 0.47 -28.80 8.66
CA GLY A 135 0.43 -30.25 8.45
C GLY A 135 -0.89 -30.77 7.89
N ARG A 136 -1.06 -30.77 6.56
CA ARG A 136 -1.99 -31.69 5.86
C ARG A 136 -1.52 -32.19 4.50
N TYR A 137 -0.37 -31.76 4.00
CA TYR A 137 0.15 -32.24 2.73
C TYR A 137 1.65 -32.50 2.85
N THR A 138 2.05 -33.74 2.62
CA THR A 138 3.45 -34.10 2.44
C THR A 138 3.72 -34.21 0.94
N LEU A 139 4.60 -33.36 0.43
CA LEU A 139 5.09 -33.45 -0.95
C LEU A 139 6.32 -34.38 -0.93
N SER A 140 6.20 -35.53 -1.58
CA SER A 140 7.33 -36.44 -1.79
C SER A 140 7.67 -36.46 -3.28
N ILE A 141 8.92 -36.12 -3.61
CA ILE A 141 9.44 -36.18 -4.97
C ILE A 141 10.33 -37.42 -5.07
N SER A 142 10.00 -38.33 -5.98
CA SER A 142 10.86 -39.47 -6.31
C SER A 142 11.56 -39.22 -7.65
N SER A 143 12.88 -39.44 -7.66
CA SER A 143 13.69 -39.39 -8.85
C SER A 143 13.65 -40.76 -9.53
N SER A 144 13.28 -40.80 -10.81
CA SER A 144 13.42 -41.96 -11.67
C SER A 144 14.33 -41.61 -12.85
N THR A 145 14.98 -42.60 -13.43
CA THR A 145 15.89 -42.44 -14.58
C THR A 145 15.22 -41.80 -15.82
N ALA A 146 13.88 -41.70 -15.83
CA ALA A 146 13.07 -41.05 -16.86
C ALA A 146 12.56 -39.63 -16.50
N GLY A 147 12.90 -39.10 -15.31
CA GLY A 147 12.47 -37.77 -14.85
C GLY A 147 11.99 -37.75 -13.40
N TYR A 148 11.75 -36.55 -12.89
CA TYR A 148 11.21 -36.33 -11.53
C TYR A 148 9.70 -36.45 -11.54
N PHE A 149 9.17 -37.24 -10.60
CA PHE A 149 7.73 -37.37 -10.40
C PHE A 149 7.34 -36.69 -9.09
N VAL A 150 6.43 -35.72 -9.16
CA VAL A 150 5.89 -35.03 -7.97
C VAL A 150 4.58 -35.71 -7.59
N SER A 151 4.58 -36.39 -6.45
CA SER A 151 3.39 -37.02 -5.89
C SER A 151 2.90 -36.21 -4.70
N THR A 152 1.67 -35.71 -4.80
CA THR A 152 0.98 -35.10 -3.65
C THR A 152 0.16 -36.17 -2.96
N THR A 153 0.63 -36.65 -1.82
CA THR A 153 -0.16 -37.57 -0.98
C THR A 153 -0.87 -36.78 0.10
N ARG A 154 -2.19 -36.95 0.16
CA ARG A 154 -3.00 -36.52 1.29
C ARG A 154 -2.84 -37.56 2.39
N SER A 155 -2.37 -37.16 3.57
CA SER A 155 -2.38 -38.04 4.75
C SER A 155 -3.80 -38.32 5.22
#